data_AF-A0AAV5TTS4-F1
#
_entry.id   AF-A0AAV5TTS4-F1
#
_cell.length_a   1.000
_cell.length_b   1.000
_cell.length_c   1.000
_cell.angle_alpha   90.00
_cell.angle_beta   90.00
_cell.angle_gamma   90.00
#
_symmetry.space_group_name_H-M   'P 1'
#
loop_
_entity.id
_entity.type
_entity.pdbx_description
1 polymer ?
#
loop_
_entity_poly.entity_id
_entity_poly.type
_entity_poly.pdbx_seq_one_letter_code
_entity_poly.pdbx_strand_id
1 'polypeptide(L)'
;MRKKNRSKCLCRIQNLEDSLLLDLARSCKELECYLNSETFHEVYKILIDSKLRKFRDNFISILKCKAFLELIGITYREGTFFSNKDIDVYIVDRTDEVEEDSEDSWHIFDGNVEIMFEVNRFELDIGDFTVVLHETRESLDGAKRVKGRTRVASRPE
;
A
#
# COMPACT_ATOMS: atom_id res chain seq x y z
N MET A 1 4.73 28.09 -19.85
CA MET A 1 4.56 27.49 -18.50
C MET A 1 5.23 26.11 -18.49
N ARG A 2 6.39 25.96 -17.84
CA ARG A 2 7.09 24.66 -17.70
C ARG A 2 6.41 23.87 -16.58
N LYS A 3 5.78 22.73 -16.88
CA LYS A 3 5.26 21.79 -15.88
C LYS A 3 6.44 21.30 -15.03
N LYS A 4 6.44 21.62 -13.74
CA LYS A 4 7.47 21.21 -12.77
C LYS A 4 7.58 19.69 -12.73
N ASN A 5 8.80 19.18 -12.85
CA ASN A 5 9.18 17.77 -12.67
C ASN A 5 8.51 17.18 -11.43
N ARG A 6 7.66 16.17 -11.62
CA ARG A 6 7.24 15.27 -10.54
C ARG A 6 8.45 14.37 -10.27
N SER A 7 9.16 14.59 -9.16
CA SER A 7 10.33 13.77 -8.81
C SER A 7 9.88 12.39 -8.32
N LYS A 8 9.62 11.50 -9.28
CA LYS A 8 9.50 10.05 -9.08
C LYS A 8 10.92 9.47 -8.96
N CYS A 9 11.17 8.74 -7.89
CA CYS A 9 12.40 8.00 -7.66
C CYS A 9 12.14 6.50 -7.85
N LEU A 10 13.08 5.83 -8.51
CA LEU A 10 13.02 4.40 -8.81
C LEU A 10 14.31 3.76 -8.30
N CYS A 11 14.20 2.78 -7.39
CA CYS A 11 15.33 1.95 -7.02
C CYS A 11 15.44 0.78 -8.00
N ARG A 12 16.43 0.82 -8.89
CA ARG A 12 16.69 -0.28 -9.84
C ARG A 12 17.62 -1.35 -9.28
N ILE A 13 18.23 -1.12 -8.12
CA ILE A 13 19.23 -2.00 -7.53
C ILE A 13 18.56 -2.73 -6.36
N GLN A 14 18.53 -4.07 -6.43
CA GLN A 14 18.29 -4.91 -5.26
C GLN A 14 19.50 -4.70 -4.33
N ASN A 15 19.27 -4.30 -3.08
CA ASN A 15 20.28 -3.97 -2.07
C ASN A 15 20.87 -2.55 -2.16
N LEU A 16 20.01 -1.53 -2.33
CA LEU A 16 20.41 -0.19 -1.91
C LEU A 16 20.64 -0.21 -0.38
N GLU A 17 21.69 0.45 0.12
CA GLU A 17 21.85 0.62 1.57
C GLU A 17 20.61 1.32 2.14
N ASP A 18 20.11 0.84 3.28
CA ASP A 18 18.87 1.36 3.89
C ASP A 18 18.96 2.88 4.11
N SER A 19 20.13 3.40 4.50
CA SER A 19 20.37 4.83 4.67
C SER A 19 20.11 5.64 3.39
N LEU A 20 20.68 5.20 2.26
CA LEU A 20 20.50 5.83 0.95
C LEU A 20 19.04 5.78 0.50
N LEU A 21 18.36 4.68 0.78
CA LEU A 21 16.96 4.51 0.44
C LEU A 21 16.07 5.48 1.25
N LEU A 22 16.30 5.60 2.55
CA LEU A 22 15.52 6.51 3.39
C LEU A 22 15.75 7.97 2.98
N ASP A 23 16.96 8.32 2.55
CA ASP A 23 17.26 9.65 2.01
C ASP A 23 16.57 9.91 0.67
N LEU A 24 16.49 8.90 -0.20
CA LEU A 24 15.67 8.97 -1.42
C LEU A 24 14.19 9.16 -1.08
N ALA A 25 13.66 8.38 -0.14
CA ALA A 25 12.27 8.47 0.32
C ALA A 25 11.93 9.89 0.80
N ARG A 26 12.81 10.53 1.58
CA ARG A 26 12.64 11.91 2.05
C ARG A 26 12.71 12.96 0.94
N SER A 27 13.43 12.67 -0.13
CA SER A 27 13.73 13.62 -1.21
C SER A 27 12.72 13.58 -2.37
N CYS A 28 11.94 12.51 -2.48
CA CYS A 28 11.03 12.26 -3.59
C CYS A 28 9.56 12.42 -3.22
N LYS A 29 8.71 12.57 -4.24
CA LYS A 29 7.24 12.54 -4.06
C LYS A 29 6.67 11.15 -4.24
N GLU A 30 7.32 10.35 -5.06
CA GLU A 30 6.90 8.98 -5.36
C GLU A 30 8.14 8.09 -5.33
N LEU A 31 8.05 6.98 -4.62
CA LEU A 31 9.11 5.99 -4.48
C LEU A 31 8.63 4.64 -5.02
N GLU A 32 9.45 3.99 -5.84
CA GLU A 32 9.19 2.63 -6.32
C GLU A 32 10.45 1.80 -6.11
N CYS A 33 10.43 0.90 -5.10
CA CYS A 33 11.61 0.19 -4.62
C CYS A 33 11.22 -1.16 -3.98
N TYR A 34 12.13 -2.13 -4.06
CA TYR A 34 12.02 -3.42 -3.38
C TYR A 34 12.55 -3.28 -1.95
N LEU A 35 11.69 -3.48 -0.95
CA LEU A 35 12.07 -3.29 0.45
C LEU A 35 12.03 -4.61 1.23
N ASN A 36 12.68 -4.69 2.39
CA ASN A 36 12.30 -5.69 3.40
C ASN A 36 11.16 -5.11 4.29
N SER A 37 10.60 -5.88 5.22
CA SER A 37 9.48 -5.44 6.08
C SER A 37 9.83 -4.28 7.02
N GLU A 38 11.03 -4.25 7.59
CA GLU A 38 11.46 -3.19 8.52
C GLU A 38 11.64 -1.87 7.78
N THR A 39 12.36 -1.90 6.66
CA THR A 39 12.56 -0.77 5.77
C THR A 39 11.22 -0.27 5.20
N PHE A 40 10.25 -1.16 4.98
CA PHE A 40 8.88 -0.81 4.59
C PHE A 40 8.20 0.10 5.62
N HIS A 41 8.29 -0.26 6.89
CA HIS A 41 7.70 0.50 7.97
C HIS A 41 8.38 1.88 8.15
N GLU A 42 9.70 1.95 7.99
CA GLU A 42 10.41 3.23 8.02
C GLU A 42 10.03 4.14 6.83
N VAL A 43 9.89 3.58 5.62
CA VAL A 43 9.37 4.33 4.47
C VAL A 43 7.93 4.79 4.68
N TYR A 44 7.10 3.97 5.34
CA TYR A 44 5.73 4.36 5.72
C TYR A 44 5.71 5.54 6.69
N LYS A 45 6.56 5.55 7.73
CA LYS A 45 6.71 6.71 8.62
C LYS A 45 7.17 7.95 7.84
N ILE A 46 8.14 7.81 6.95
CA ILE A 46 8.58 8.90 6.07
C ILE A 46 7.43 9.40 5.19
N LEU A 47 6.56 8.52 4.69
CA LEU A 47 5.40 8.91 3.89
C LEU A 47 4.44 9.80 4.70
N ILE A 48 4.25 9.51 5.99
CA ILE A 48 3.43 10.33 6.90
C ILE A 48 4.11 11.69 7.19
N ASP A 49 5.42 11.69 7.47
CA ASP A 49 6.11 12.85 8.02
C ASP A 49 6.82 13.75 6.99
N SER A 50 6.88 13.35 5.71
CA SER A 50 7.71 14.02 4.70
C SER A 50 6.94 14.49 3.47
N LYS A 51 7.64 14.67 2.34
CA LYS A 51 7.09 15.04 1.03
C LYS A 51 6.69 13.84 0.18
N LEU A 52 7.00 12.63 0.64
CA LEU A 52 6.61 11.40 -0.02
C LEU A 52 5.07 11.28 0.02
N ARG A 53 4.48 10.92 -1.12
CA ARG A 53 3.02 10.79 -1.30
C ARG A 53 2.60 9.44 -1.79
N LYS A 54 3.53 8.72 -2.42
CA LYS A 54 3.27 7.39 -2.93
C LYS A 54 4.50 6.54 -2.76
N PHE A 55 4.31 5.32 -2.28
CA PHE A 55 5.32 4.30 -2.28
C PHE A 55 4.75 3.03 -2.92
N ARG A 56 5.52 2.37 -3.79
CA ARG A 56 5.14 1.11 -4.44
C ARG A 56 6.28 0.09 -4.33
N ASP A 57 5.91 -1.14 -4.05
CA ASP A 57 6.76 -2.33 -4.12
C ASP A 57 6.04 -3.36 -5.00
N ASN A 58 6.64 -3.73 -6.12
CA ASN A 58 6.00 -4.66 -7.08
C ASN A 58 6.20 -6.14 -6.68
N PHE A 59 6.89 -6.39 -5.55
CA PHE A 59 7.25 -7.73 -5.12
C PHE A 59 7.05 -7.87 -3.61
N ILE A 60 5.80 -7.74 -3.16
CA ILE A 60 5.45 -8.05 -1.77
C ILE A 60 4.98 -9.48 -1.63
N SER A 61 5.47 -10.17 -0.60
CA SER A 61 4.90 -11.44 -0.16
C SER A 61 3.78 -11.26 0.84
N ILE A 62 2.91 -12.26 0.94
CA ILE A 62 1.83 -12.29 1.93
C ILE A 62 2.38 -12.11 3.34
N LEU A 63 3.48 -12.80 3.65
CA LEU A 63 4.15 -12.72 4.94
C LEU A 63 4.66 -11.31 5.22
N LYS A 64 5.29 -10.66 4.24
CA LYS A 64 5.77 -9.29 4.38
C LYS A 64 4.63 -8.28 4.52
N CYS A 65 3.53 -8.46 3.78
CA CYS A 65 2.33 -7.65 3.90
C CYS A 65 1.72 -7.78 5.31
N LYS A 66 1.52 -9.02 5.80
CA LYS A 66 1.03 -9.29 7.15
C LYS A 66 1.92 -8.65 8.23
N ALA A 67 3.23 -8.86 8.14
CA ALA A 67 4.18 -8.28 9.09
C ALA A 67 4.13 -6.74 9.09
N PHE A 68 4.01 -6.12 7.90
CA PHE A 68 3.85 -4.67 7.79
C PHE A 68 2.54 -4.19 8.42
N LEU A 69 1.41 -4.86 8.15
CA LEU A 69 0.11 -4.50 8.74
C LEU A 69 0.16 -4.58 10.26
N GLU A 70 0.79 -5.63 10.81
CA GLU A 70 0.96 -5.79 12.26
C GLU A 70 1.75 -4.61 12.87
N LEU A 71 2.82 -4.16 12.19
CA LEU A 71 3.62 -3.01 12.63
C LEU A 71 2.82 -1.70 12.70
N ILE A 72 1.78 -1.54 11.89
CA ILE A 72 0.91 -0.35 11.89
C ILE A 72 -0.38 -0.53 12.73
N GLY A 73 -0.51 -1.65 13.43
CA GLY A 73 -1.64 -1.95 14.31
C GLY A 73 -2.90 -2.47 13.58
N ILE A 74 -2.70 -3.20 12.49
CA ILE A 74 -3.76 -3.86 11.73
C ILE A 74 -3.42 -5.35 11.64
N THR A 75 -4.33 -6.23 12.07
CA THR A 75 -4.12 -7.67 11.97
C THR A 75 -5.13 -8.31 11.03
N TYR A 76 -4.74 -9.36 10.32
CA TYR A 76 -5.61 -10.12 9.44
C TYR A 76 -5.67 -11.57 9.90
N ARG A 77 -6.85 -12.02 10.35
CA ARG A 77 -7.09 -13.37 10.86
C ARG A 77 -8.43 -13.88 10.32
N GLU A 78 -8.43 -15.10 9.81
CA GLU A 78 -9.66 -15.79 9.37
C GLU A 78 -10.54 -14.97 8.39
N GLY A 79 -9.93 -14.29 7.42
CA GLY A 79 -10.69 -13.51 6.43
C GLY A 79 -11.13 -12.12 6.91
N THR A 80 -10.77 -11.72 8.14
CA THR A 80 -11.22 -10.47 8.76
C THR A 80 -10.04 -9.59 9.16
N PHE A 81 -10.18 -8.28 8.96
CA PHE A 81 -9.23 -7.27 9.46
C PHE A 81 -9.66 -6.76 10.83
N PHE A 82 -8.69 -6.67 11.74
CA PHE A 82 -8.86 -6.13 13.08
C PHE A 82 -7.94 -4.93 13.27
N SER A 83 -8.44 -3.87 13.89
CA SER A 83 -7.64 -2.72 14.29
C SER A 83 -8.32 -1.95 15.41
N ASN A 84 -7.53 -1.39 16.33
CA ASN A 84 -8.00 -0.43 17.33
C ASN A 84 -8.31 0.95 16.73
N LYS A 85 -7.92 1.18 15.47
CA LYS A 85 -8.21 2.41 14.72
C LYS A 85 -9.47 2.23 13.87
N ASP A 86 -10.12 3.35 13.54
CA ASP A 86 -11.20 3.37 12.57
C ASP A 86 -10.63 3.25 11.16
N ILE A 87 -10.69 2.05 10.59
CA ILE A 87 -10.22 1.76 9.23
C ILE A 87 -11.39 1.34 8.33
N ASP A 88 -11.34 1.79 7.07
CA ASP A 88 -12.23 1.28 6.03
C ASP A 88 -11.51 0.26 5.16
N VAL A 89 -12.09 -0.92 5.00
CA VAL A 89 -11.55 -1.97 4.13
C VAL A 89 -12.49 -2.18 2.95
N TYR A 90 -11.92 -2.27 1.76
CA TYR A 90 -12.63 -2.60 0.54
C TYR A 90 -11.90 -3.70 -0.22
N ILE A 91 -12.68 -4.55 -0.89
CA ILE A 91 -12.19 -5.53 -1.86
C ILE A 91 -12.71 -5.15 -3.24
N VAL A 92 -11.87 -5.23 -4.25
CA VAL A 92 -12.29 -5.22 -5.65
C VAL A 92 -12.24 -6.66 -6.13
N ASP A 93 -13.43 -7.24 -6.24
CA ASP A 93 -13.60 -8.58 -6.79
C ASP A 93 -13.52 -8.49 -8.32
N ARG A 94 -12.52 -9.15 -8.93
CA ARG A 94 -12.34 -9.20 -10.38
C ARG A 94 -12.86 -10.51 -11.00
N THR A 95 -13.61 -11.33 -10.24
CA THR A 95 -14.11 -12.63 -10.70
C THR A 95 -15.07 -12.61 -11.90
N ASP A 96 -15.56 -11.44 -12.33
CA ASP A 96 -16.34 -11.29 -13.56
C ASP A 96 -15.46 -11.30 -14.84
N GLU A 97 -14.13 -11.22 -14.70
CA GLU A 97 -13.18 -11.38 -15.80
C GLU A 97 -12.81 -12.87 -15.94
N VAL A 98 -13.01 -13.43 -17.13
CA VAL A 98 -13.02 -14.88 -17.48
C VAL A 98 -11.64 -15.54 -17.40
N GLU A 99 -10.72 -15.03 -16.58
CA GLU A 99 -9.38 -15.58 -16.40
C GLU A 99 -9.25 -16.17 -14.99
N GLU A 100 -8.86 -17.45 -14.90
CA GLU A 100 -8.67 -18.24 -13.67
C GLU A 100 -7.63 -17.63 -12.69
N ASP A 101 -7.00 -16.50 -13.07
CA ASP A 101 -5.95 -15.80 -12.33
C ASP A 101 -6.41 -14.45 -11.74
N SER A 102 -7.71 -14.23 -11.54
CA SER A 102 -8.19 -12.95 -10.99
C SER A 102 -7.68 -12.73 -9.55
N GLU A 103 -6.78 -11.75 -9.40
CA GLU A 103 -6.23 -11.33 -8.11
C GLU A 103 -7.21 -10.36 -7.43
N ASP A 104 -7.63 -10.67 -6.20
CA ASP A 104 -8.34 -9.71 -5.38
C ASP A 104 -7.42 -8.54 -5.03
N SER A 105 -7.91 -7.33 -5.27
CA SER A 105 -7.25 -6.12 -4.78
C SER A 105 -7.89 -5.67 -3.48
N TRP A 106 -7.09 -5.64 -2.42
CA TRP A 106 -7.49 -5.13 -1.12
C TRP A 106 -7.09 -3.67 -0.98
N HIS A 107 -8.01 -2.85 -0.48
CA HIS A 107 -7.79 -1.44 -0.18
C HIS A 107 -8.14 -1.17 1.28
N ILE A 108 -7.15 -0.74 2.06
CA ILE A 108 -7.32 -0.36 3.46
C ILE A 108 -7.07 1.14 3.59
N PHE A 109 -8.02 1.85 4.18
CA PHE A 109 -7.90 3.27 4.47
C PHE A 109 -7.73 3.49 5.98
N ASP A 110 -6.56 3.99 6.38
CA ASP A 110 -6.26 4.47 7.73
C ASP A 110 -6.12 6.01 7.67
N GLY A 111 -7.16 6.72 8.07
CA GLY A 111 -7.25 8.18 7.92
C GLY A 111 -7.14 8.63 6.46
N ASN A 112 -6.05 9.34 6.13
CA ASN A 112 -5.76 9.83 4.77
C ASN A 112 -4.82 8.89 3.98
N VAL A 113 -4.45 7.75 4.55
CA VAL A 113 -3.55 6.79 3.91
C VAL A 113 -4.37 5.67 3.29
N GLU A 114 -4.15 5.39 2.00
CA GLU A 114 -4.64 4.20 1.31
C GLU A 114 -3.50 3.20 1.18
N ILE A 115 -3.72 1.98 1.65
CA ILE A 115 -2.84 0.83 1.48
C ILE A 115 -3.55 -0.11 0.50
N MET A 116 -2.88 -0.42 -0.60
CA MET A 116 -3.39 -1.30 -1.65
C MET A 116 -2.46 -2.50 -1.78
N PHE A 117 -3.03 -3.69 -1.86
CA PHE A 117 -2.26 -4.85 -2.27
C PHE A 117 -3.07 -5.83 -3.10
N GLU A 118 -2.42 -6.35 -4.13
CA GLU A 118 -2.90 -7.44 -4.97
C GLU A 118 -2.09 -8.66 -4.56
N VAL A 119 -2.78 -9.71 -4.12
CA VAL A 119 -2.15 -10.96 -3.71
C VAL A 119 -2.94 -12.08 -4.34
N ASN A 120 -2.29 -12.84 -5.22
CA ASN A 120 -2.88 -14.01 -5.81
C ASN A 120 -3.17 -15.05 -4.70
N ARG A 121 -4.43 -15.49 -4.60
CA ARG A 121 -4.86 -16.49 -3.62
C ARG A 121 -4.23 -17.86 -3.87
N PHE A 122 -3.74 -18.12 -5.08
CA PHE A 122 -3.50 -19.47 -5.55
C PHE A 122 -2.05 -19.90 -5.59
N GLU A 123 -1.03 -19.13 -6.01
CA GLU A 123 0.28 -19.81 -6.13
C GLU A 123 1.58 -19.00 -6.22
N LEU A 124 1.61 -17.68 -6.07
CA LEU A 124 2.88 -16.94 -5.97
C LEU A 124 2.78 -15.86 -4.89
N ASP A 125 3.61 -15.98 -3.85
CA ASP A 125 3.81 -15.04 -2.74
C ASP A 125 4.40 -13.69 -3.21
N ILE A 126 3.99 -13.18 -4.36
CA ILE A 126 4.54 -11.97 -4.98
C ILE A 126 3.37 -11.24 -5.61
N GLY A 127 3.09 -10.05 -5.11
CA GLY A 127 2.12 -9.16 -5.71
C GLY A 127 2.51 -7.70 -5.55
N ASP A 128 1.64 -6.84 -6.08
CA ASP A 128 1.84 -5.40 -6.02
C ASP A 128 1.38 -4.85 -4.68
N PHE A 129 2.19 -4.00 -4.08
CA PHE A 129 1.84 -3.22 -2.90
C PHE A 129 2.03 -1.75 -3.16
N THR A 130 1.05 -0.94 -2.78
CA THR A 130 1.14 0.52 -2.88
C THR A 130 0.59 1.19 -1.63
N VAL A 131 1.30 2.20 -1.13
CA VAL A 131 0.78 3.16 -0.15
C VAL A 131 0.62 4.52 -0.82
N VAL A 132 -0.52 5.16 -0.62
CA VAL A 132 -0.81 6.52 -1.08
C VAL A 132 -1.24 7.38 0.10
N LEU A 133 -0.64 8.56 0.25
CA LEU A 133 -1.13 9.61 1.13
C LEU A 133 -1.99 10.59 0.35
N HIS A 134 -3.29 10.62 0.65
CA HIS A 134 -4.22 11.58 0.07
C HIS A 134 -4.09 12.94 0.76
N GLU A 135 -3.53 13.93 0.05
CA GLU A 135 -3.33 15.28 0.60
C GLU A 135 -4.64 16.05 0.82
N THR A 136 -5.72 15.65 0.14
CA THR A 136 -7.02 16.33 0.21
C THR A 136 -8.14 15.34 0.47
N ARG A 137 -9.19 15.84 1.15
CA ARG A 137 -10.41 15.06 1.39
C ARG A 137 -11.06 14.60 0.09
N GLU A 138 -11.04 15.45 -0.94
CA GLU A 138 -11.55 15.12 -2.27
C GLU A 138 -10.82 13.92 -2.90
N SER A 139 -9.48 13.88 -2.78
CA SER A 139 -8.70 12.75 -3.30
C SER A 139 -9.01 11.45 -2.56
N LEU A 140 -9.15 11.51 -1.24
CA LEU A 140 -9.53 10.36 -0.41
C LEU A 140 -10.94 9.85 -0.75
N ASP A 141 -11.91 10.76 -0.79
CA ASP A 141 -13.30 10.42 -1.10
C ASP A 141 -13.44 9.91 -2.55
N GLY A 142 -12.62 10.40 -3.47
CA GLY A 142 -12.53 9.88 -4.84
C GLY A 142 -12.02 8.44 -4.87
N ALA A 143 -10.95 8.14 -4.12
CA ALA A 143 -10.41 6.78 -4.03
C ALA A 143 -11.42 5.79 -3.42
N LYS A 144 -12.17 6.20 -2.38
CA LYS A 144 -13.20 5.36 -1.75
C LYS A 144 -14.43 5.08 -2.64
N ARG A 145 -14.70 5.93 -3.65
CA ARG A 145 -15.89 5.83 -4.53
C ARG A 145 -15.64 5.09 -5.85
N VAL A 146 -14.48 4.46 -6.02
CA VAL A 146 -14.18 3.66 -7.21
C VAL A 146 -15.22 2.55 -7.36
N LYS A 147 -15.82 2.43 -8.55
CA LYS A 147 -16.82 1.39 -8.87
C LYS A 147 -16.20 0.00 -8.71
N GLY A 148 -17.00 -0.97 -8.27
CA GLY A 148 -16.56 -2.35 -8.06
C GLY A 148 -15.93 -2.63 -6.69
N ARG A 149 -15.78 -1.61 -5.83
CA ARG A 149 -15.33 -1.80 -4.44
C ARG A 149 -16.49 -2.24 -3.54
N THR A 150 -16.33 -3.41 -2.93
CA THR A 150 -17.22 -3.90 -1.87
C THR A 150 -16.58 -3.61 -0.52
N ARG A 151 -17.27 -2.88 0.37
CA ARG A 151 -16.78 -2.62 1.73
C ARG A 151 -16.82 -3.92 2.53
N VAL A 152 -15.71 -4.25 3.17
CA VAL A 152 -15.57 -5.40 4.08
C VAL A 152 -15.57 -4.89 5.51
N ALA A 153 -16.14 -5.67 6.43
CA ALA A 153 -16.15 -5.30 7.84
C ALA A 153 -14.73 -5.37 8.43
N SER A 154 -14.31 -4.30 9.10
CA SER A 154 -13.24 -4.32 10.09
C SER A 154 -13.84 -4.47 11.49
N ARG A 155 -13.09 -5.06 12.42
CA ARG A 155 -13.50 -5.19 13.83
C ARG A 155 -12.48 -4.50 14.75
N PRO A 156 -12.91 -3.98 15.91
CA PRO A 156 -11.97 -3.61 16.95
C PRO A 156 -11.17 -4.84 17.39
N GLU A 157 -9.88 -4.64 17.70
CA GLU A 157 -9.00 -5.68 18.25
C GLU A 157 -9.27 -5.95 19.74
#